data_AF-A0A292SAK2-F1
#
_entry.id   AF-A0A292SAK2-F1
#
_cell.length_a   1.000
_cell.length_b   1.000
_cell.length_c   1.000
_cell.angle_alpha   90.00
_cell.angle_beta   90.00
_cell.angle_gamma   90.00
#
_symmetry.space_group_name_H-M   'P 1'
#
loop_
_entity.id
_entity.type
_entity.pdbx_description
1 polymer ?
#
loop_
_entity_poly.entity_id
_entity_poly.type
_entity_poly.pdbx_seq_one_letter_code
_entity_poly.pdbx_strand_id
1 'polypeptide(L)'
;MDTVNKAKKDETQSVLKAAWLIALVTIASKFMGFVRDMVVANYYGATLVSDAYFYALQIPSLAIIILGGVGGPFHSAAVAVFSKLIPDFDSKPDEFVNKLYNTFLTVSFLFFAACSILGFFFADKIMGIIISAGSPELVALASAHFKIMSPVILIGGVIGIYYGLLVTHKQYILPNLSPMILSVVVIIVISLVHNDKSGIALAAATTLGAVCQLAVQFPKIRQIGYRIKPNFDIKNNPQFKNICELLFPAILSSTIGQISIYIDMFFASTLKEGAWTSVVFANRIFQFPVGILVTAFLVPLFPIFSRLAGEGDFDAIKKYFNKGVGVLFFVGLPMLILILLLAQDGISLIFERGAFNANAVVMVSEALCFLSFSILPYVFRDSIT
;
A
#
# COMPACT_ATOMS: atom_id res chain seq x y z
N MET A 1 -43.50 -2.44 -9.69
CA MET A 1 -42.49 -3.51 -9.58
C MET A 1 -41.34 -3.29 -10.57
N ASP A 2 -41.61 -2.90 -11.81
CA ASP A 2 -40.58 -2.72 -12.85
C ASP A 2 -39.63 -1.52 -12.65
N THR A 3 -40.10 -0.42 -12.04
CA THR A 3 -39.27 0.75 -11.72
C THR A 3 -38.26 0.48 -10.60
N VAL A 4 -38.65 -0.31 -9.60
CA VAL A 4 -37.77 -0.74 -8.50
C VAL A 4 -36.71 -1.73 -9.00
N ASN A 5 -37.09 -2.69 -9.86
CA ASN A 5 -36.15 -3.61 -10.48
C ASN A 5 -35.18 -2.92 -11.45
N LYS A 6 -35.64 -1.89 -12.18
CA LYS A 6 -34.78 -1.08 -13.05
C LYS A 6 -33.78 -0.23 -12.27
N ALA A 7 -34.23 0.45 -11.20
CA ALA A 7 -33.35 1.21 -10.31
C ALA A 7 -32.27 0.32 -9.67
N LYS A 8 -32.65 -0.86 -9.16
CA LYS A 8 -31.72 -1.83 -8.57
C LYS A 8 -30.70 -2.38 -9.59
N LYS A 9 -31.11 -2.54 -10.85
CA LYS A 9 -30.25 -2.97 -11.97
C LYS A 9 -29.27 -1.87 -12.40
N ASP A 10 -29.72 -0.62 -12.47
CA ASP A 10 -28.89 0.54 -12.81
C ASP A 10 -27.86 0.83 -11.71
N GLU A 11 -28.24 0.67 -10.44
CA GLU A 11 -27.36 0.81 -9.28
C GLU A 11 -26.27 -0.29 -9.28
N THR A 12 -26.65 -1.55 -9.55
CA THR A 12 -25.71 -2.67 -9.69
C THR A 12 -24.73 -2.46 -10.86
N GLN A 13 -25.20 -1.94 -12.00
CA GLN A 13 -24.33 -1.62 -13.14
C GLN A 13 -23.37 -0.46 -12.85
N SER A 14 -23.80 0.53 -12.07
CA SER A 14 -22.95 1.65 -11.64
C SER A 14 -21.81 1.18 -10.73
N VAL A 15 -22.13 0.32 -9.74
CA VAL A 15 -21.14 -0.26 -8.83
C VAL A 15 -20.13 -1.13 -9.58
N LEU A 16 -20.58 -1.97 -10.52
CA LEU A 16 -19.70 -2.79 -11.34
C LEU A 16 -18.74 -1.96 -12.21
N LYS A 17 -19.22 -0.86 -12.80
CA LYS A 17 -18.37 0.06 -13.57
C LYS A 17 -17.32 0.73 -12.70
N ALA A 18 -17.71 1.19 -11.50
CA ALA A 18 -16.77 1.79 -10.55
C ALA A 18 -15.71 0.79 -10.09
N ALA A 19 -16.12 -0.43 -9.74
CA ALA A 19 -15.20 -1.51 -9.35
C ALA A 19 -14.21 -1.86 -10.47
N TRP A 20 -14.70 -1.98 -11.71
CA TRP A 20 -13.83 -2.25 -12.87
C TRP A 20 -12.83 -1.13 -13.14
N LEU A 21 -13.25 0.14 -13.04
CA LEU A 21 -12.37 1.29 -13.18
C LEU A 21 -11.30 1.32 -12.08
N ILE A 22 -11.68 1.08 -10.83
CA ILE A 22 -10.74 0.97 -9.70
C ILE A 22 -9.71 -0.13 -9.95
N ALA A 23 -10.16 -1.31 -10.38
CA ALA A 23 -9.28 -2.44 -10.68
C ALA A 23 -8.27 -2.09 -11.78
N LEU A 24 -8.73 -1.50 -12.89
CA LEU A 24 -7.88 -1.11 -14.01
C LEU A 24 -6.82 -0.07 -13.60
N VAL A 25 -7.23 0.99 -12.89
CA VAL A 25 -6.30 2.02 -12.40
C VAL A 25 -5.31 1.43 -11.40
N THR A 26 -5.76 0.54 -10.52
CA THR A 26 -4.89 -0.14 -9.53
C THR A 26 -3.84 -1.01 -10.22
N ILE A 27 -4.23 -1.77 -11.25
CA ILE A 27 -3.31 -2.60 -12.03
C ILE A 27 -2.27 -1.72 -12.73
N ALA A 28 -2.68 -0.62 -13.36
CA ALA A 28 -1.77 0.33 -13.99
C ALA A 28 -0.77 0.92 -12.97
N SER A 29 -1.25 1.33 -11.79
CA SER A 29 -0.40 1.83 -10.69
C SER A 29 0.58 0.77 -10.20
N LYS A 30 0.15 -0.48 -10.01
CA LYS A 30 1.03 -1.59 -9.60
C LYS A 30 2.08 -1.90 -10.67
N PHE A 31 1.69 -1.89 -11.94
CA PHE A 31 2.61 -2.07 -13.06
C PHE A 31 3.69 -0.97 -13.09
N MET A 32 3.32 0.29 -12.92
CA MET A 32 4.30 1.37 -12.82
C MET A 32 5.22 1.23 -11.59
N GLY A 33 4.69 0.75 -10.45
CA GLY A 33 5.51 0.42 -9.28
C GLY A 33 6.53 -0.70 -9.57
N PHE A 34 6.14 -1.68 -10.39
CA PHE A 34 7.06 -2.73 -10.86
C PHE A 34 8.15 -2.17 -11.77
N VAL A 35 7.78 -1.28 -12.71
CA VAL A 35 8.75 -0.57 -13.57
C VAL A 35 9.72 0.28 -12.72
N ARG A 36 9.23 0.96 -11.68
CA ARG A 36 10.09 1.69 -10.73
C ARG A 36 11.10 0.76 -10.09
N ASP A 37 10.66 -0.40 -9.60
CA ASP A 37 11.57 -1.36 -8.96
C ASP A 37 12.60 -1.92 -9.96
N MET A 38 12.20 -2.13 -11.21
CA MET A 38 13.11 -2.48 -12.32
C MET A 38 14.19 -1.43 -12.57
N VAL A 39 13.86 -0.14 -12.46
CA VAL A 39 14.82 0.97 -12.59
C VAL A 39 15.70 1.07 -11.35
N VAL A 40 15.13 0.97 -10.14
CA VAL A 40 15.91 0.96 -8.89
C VAL A 40 16.92 -0.18 -8.88
N ALA A 41 16.52 -1.40 -9.28
CA ALA A 41 17.42 -2.53 -9.44
C ALA A 41 18.57 -2.23 -10.41
N ASN A 42 18.29 -1.62 -11.56
CA ASN A 42 19.31 -1.26 -12.54
C ASN A 42 20.37 -0.29 -11.99
N TYR A 43 19.98 0.69 -11.17
CA TYR A 43 20.91 1.70 -10.66
C TYR A 43 21.62 1.26 -9.37
N TYR A 44 20.94 0.52 -8.49
CA TYR A 44 21.43 0.22 -7.13
C TYR A 44 21.69 -1.27 -6.86
N GLY A 45 21.23 -2.17 -7.74
CA GLY A 45 21.44 -3.61 -7.62
C GLY A 45 20.80 -4.22 -6.37
N ALA A 46 21.33 -5.36 -5.93
CA ALA A 46 21.14 -5.88 -4.59
C ALA A 46 22.43 -5.64 -3.80
N THR A 47 22.54 -4.46 -3.19
CA THR A 47 23.75 -3.96 -2.51
C THR A 47 23.40 -3.40 -1.12
N LEU A 48 24.42 -3.02 -0.35
CA LEU A 48 24.24 -2.31 0.92
C LEU A 48 23.37 -1.04 0.78
N VAL A 49 23.47 -0.34 -0.35
CA VAL A 49 22.72 0.90 -0.63
C VAL A 49 21.24 0.63 -0.80
N SER A 50 20.88 -0.36 -1.61
CA SER A 50 19.48 -0.74 -1.81
C SER A 50 18.90 -1.37 -0.54
N ASP A 51 19.68 -2.14 0.22
CA ASP A 51 19.27 -2.66 1.53
C ASP A 51 18.94 -1.52 2.47
N ALA A 52 19.86 -0.55 2.64
CA ALA A 52 19.64 0.62 3.47
C ALA A 52 18.37 1.39 3.06
N TYR A 53 18.14 1.56 1.75
CA TYR A 53 16.93 2.17 1.23
C TYR A 53 15.67 1.38 1.62
N PHE A 54 15.63 0.07 1.38
CA PHE A 54 14.45 -0.73 1.66
C PHE A 54 14.20 -0.95 3.15
N TYR A 55 15.24 -0.96 4.00
CA TYR A 55 15.08 -0.93 5.45
C TYR A 55 14.43 0.39 5.90
N ALA A 56 14.97 1.51 5.44
CA ALA A 56 14.44 2.84 5.75
C ALA A 56 13.00 3.03 5.26
N LEU A 57 12.69 2.52 4.06
CA LEU A 57 11.39 2.66 3.40
C LEU A 57 10.26 1.92 4.13
N GLN A 58 10.57 0.90 4.94
CA GLN A 58 9.53 0.11 5.61
C GLN A 58 8.66 0.95 6.54
N ILE A 59 9.24 1.90 7.27
CA ILE A 59 8.49 2.74 8.22
C ILE A 59 7.54 3.72 7.49
N PRO A 60 8.00 4.51 6.48
CA PRO A 60 7.12 5.27 5.61
C PRO A 60 6.04 4.41 4.92
N SER A 61 6.40 3.20 4.49
CA SER A 61 5.46 2.30 3.82
C SER A 61 4.37 1.82 4.76
N LEU A 62 4.70 1.50 6.00
CA LEU A 62 3.73 1.17 7.04
C LEU A 62 2.73 2.32 7.24
N ALA A 63 3.22 3.56 7.31
CA ALA A 63 2.37 4.74 7.37
C ALA A 63 1.46 4.80 6.13
N ILE A 64 1.96 4.59 4.92
CA ILE A 64 1.11 4.59 3.72
C ILE A 64 0.08 3.44 3.74
N ILE A 65 0.42 2.25 4.24
CA ILE A 65 -0.51 1.12 4.30
C ILE A 65 -1.64 1.39 5.29
N ILE A 66 -1.32 1.86 6.50
CA ILE A 66 -2.31 2.14 7.54
C ILE A 66 -3.15 3.37 7.18
N LEU A 67 -2.52 4.35 6.52
CA LEU A 67 -3.10 5.67 6.32
C LEU A 67 -3.69 5.82 4.92
N GLY A 68 -2.89 5.58 3.88
CA GLY A 68 -3.14 5.90 2.47
C GLY A 68 -3.68 4.80 1.56
N GLY A 69 -3.81 3.56 2.01
CA GLY A 69 -4.20 2.42 1.17
C GLY A 69 -5.71 2.27 0.93
N VAL A 70 -6.10 1.66 -0.19
CA VAL A 70 -7.47 1.13 -0.36
C VAL A 70 -7.75 0.11 0.75
N GLY A 71 -8.83 0.32 1.50
CA GLY A 71 -9.18 -0.55 2.63
C GLY A 71 -8.32 -0.32 3.89
N GLY A 72 -7.37 0.62 3.87
CA GLY A 72 -6.59 0.98 5.04
C GLY A 72 -7.48 1.58 6.15
N PRO A 73 -7.09 1.45 7.43
CA PRO A 73 -7.84 1.98 8.58
C PRO A 73 -8.38 3.41 8.41
N PHE A 74 -7.54 4.33 7.93
CA PHE A 74 -7.93 5.74 7.75
C PHE A 74 -8.94 5.94 6.63
N HIS A 75 -8.74 5.27 5.50
CA HIS A 75 -9.73 5.24 4.42
C HIS A 75 -11.06 4.73 4.96
N SER A 76 -11.07 3.54 5.57
CA SER A 76 -12.29 2.84 5.99
C SER A 76 -13.07 3.63 7.05
N ALA A 77 -12.38 4.19 8.05
CA ALA A 77 -13.02 5.02 9.08
C ALA A 77 -13.56 6.35 8.50
N ALA A 78 -12.80 7.00 7.62
CA ALA A 78 -13.25 8.23 6.97
C ALA A 78 -14.50 7.95 6.11
N VAL A 79 -14.47 6.93 5.25
CA VAL A 79 -15.64 6.56 4.45
C VAL A 79 -16.83 6.20 5.35
N ALA A 80 -16.64 5.39 6.39
CA ALA A 80 -17.73 4.95 7.27
C ALA A 80 -18.44 6.10 8.02
N VAL A 81 -17.71 7.18 8.35
CA VAL A 81 -18.28 8.33 9.08
C VAL A 81 -18.77 9.40 8.11
N PHE A 82 -17.95 9.84 7.15
CA PHE A 82 -18.31 10.93 6.24
C PHE A 82 -19.47 10.55 5.31
N SER A 83 -19.56 9.29 4.86
CA SER A 83 -20.67 8.86 3.98
C SER A 83 -22.05 8.93 4.65
N LYS A 84 -22.12 8.86 5.98
CA LYS A 84 -23.38 8.99 6.75
C LYS A 84 -23.80 10.44 6.96
N LEU A 85 -22.85 11.37 6.85
CA LEU A 85 -23.05 12.79 7.11
C LEU A 85 -23.28 13.60 5.83
N ILE A 86 -23.00 13.01 4.67
CA ILE A 86 -23.15 13.64 3.36
C ILE A 86 -24.38 13.03 2.67
N PRO A 87 -25.52 13.72 2.65
CA PRO A 87 -26.76 13.17 2.07
C PRO A 87 -26.70 13.09 0.53
N ASP A 88 -25.96 14.00 -0.11
CA ASP A 88 -25.69 14.00 -1.54
C ASP A 88 -24.17 14.07 -1.78
N PHE A 89 -23.61 13.02 -2.36
CA PHE A 89 -22.16 12.89 -2.63
C PHE A 89 -21.64 13.88 -3.67
N ASP A 90 -22.51 14.54 -4.44
CA ASP A 90 -22.13 15.60 -5.37
C ASP A 90 -22.23 17.01 -4.75
N SER A 91 -22.82 17.12 -3.55
CA SER A 91 -22.95 18.38 -2.82
C SER A 91 -21.70 18.75 -2.05
N LYS A 92 -21.51 20.06 -1.82
CA LYS A 92 -20.43 20.56 -0.98
C LYS A 92 -20.74 20.25 0.50
N PRO A 93 -19.73 19.86 1.30
CA PRO A 93 -19.92 19.62 2.73
C PRO A 93 -20.42 20.89 3.42
N ASP A 94 -21.37 20.73 4.34
CA ASP A 94 -21.83 21.81 5.19
C ASP A 94 -20.77 22.24 6.22
N GLU A 95 -21.11 23.19 7.09
CA GLU A 95 -20.19 23.68 8.12
C GLU A 95 -19.85 22.60 9.16
N PHE A 96 -20.81 21.73 9.49
CA PHE A 96 -20.60 20.65 10.44
C PHE A 96 -19.59 19.61 9.93
N VAL A 97 -19.76 19.16 8.68
CA VAL A 97 -18.84 18.24 8.01
C VAL A 97 -17.46 18.87 7.81
N ASN A 98 -17.40 20.17 7.45
CA ASN A 98 -16.13 20.90 7.38
C ASN A 98 -15.45 21.00 8.75
N LYS A 99 -16.21 21.22 9.83
CA LYS A 99 -15.67 21.29 11.18
C LYS A 99 -15.07 19.94 11.61
N LEU A 100 -15.77 18.84 11.31
CA LEU A 100 -15.28 17.47 11.53
C LEU A 100 -14.00 17.18 10.72
N TYR A 101 -14.01 17.47 9.43
CA TYR A 101 -12.82 17.36 8.57
C TYR A 101 -11.63 18.12 9.14
N ASN A 102 -11.84 19.37 9.57
CA ASN A 102 -10.78 20.19 10.12
C ASN A 102 -10.25 19.67 11.45
N THR A 103 -11.11 19.19 12.36
CA THR A 103 -10.65 18.53 13.59
C THR A 103 -9.81 17.31 13.25
N PHE A 104 -10.33 16.44 12.36
CA PHE A 104 -9.65 15.20 12.00
C PHE A 104 -8.30 15.46 11.34
N LEU A 105 -8.26 16.34 10.33
CA LEU A 105 -7.04 16.74 9.66
C LEU A 105 -6.03 17.38 10.61
N THR A 106 -6.45 18.30 11.48
CA THR A 106 -5.55 19.01 12.40
C THR A 106 -4.91 18.04 13.39
N VAL A 107 -5.72 17.17 14.01
CA VAL A 107 -5.21 16.20 14.99
C VAL A 107 -4.29 15.18 14.33
N SER A 108 -4.69 14.62 13.19
CA SER A 108 -3.85 13.67 12.44
C SER A 108 -2.56 14.32 11.94
N PHE A 109 -2.62 15.55 11.42
CA PHE A 109 -1.44 16.30 11.00
C PHE A 109 -0.45 16.46 12.15
N LEU A 110 -0.91 16.91 13.33
CA LEU A 110 -0.03 17.09 14.48
C LEU A 110 0.56 15.77 14.98
N PHE A 111 -0.24 14.70 15.02
CA PHE A 111 0.22 13.38 15.40
C PHE A 111 1.32 12.87 14.44
N PHE A 112 1.07 12.88 13.12
CA PHE A 112 2.06 12.39 12.17
C PHE A 112 3.25 13.33 11.99
N ALA A 113 3.08 14.64 12.24
CA ALA A 113 4.20 15.58 12.30
C ALA A 113 5.10 15.23 13.50
N ALA A 114 4.53 14.95 14.67
CA ALA A 114 5.29 14.47 15.81
C ALA A 114 6.00 13.15 15.49
N CYS A 115 5.33 12.16 14.89
CA CYS A 115 5.96 10.91 14.47
C CYS A 115 7.09 11.13 13.44
N SER A 116 6.91 12.03 12.47
CA SER A 116 7.94 12.38 11.48
C SER A 116 9.16 13.04 12.13
N ILE A 117 8.93 13.99 13.05
CA ILE A 117 9.99 14.66 13.81
C ILE A 117 10.75 13.64 14.68
N LEU A 118 10.04 12.78 15.40
CA LEU A 118 10.65 11.70 16.18
C LEU A 118 11.43 10.75 15.27
N GLY A 119 10.87 10.37 14.13
CA GLY A 119 11.56 9.55 13.13
C GLY A 119 12.85 10.18 12.64
N PHE A 120 12.87 11.50 12.42
CA PHE A 120 14.07 12.23 12.02
C PHE A 120 15.15 12.24 13.11
N PHE A 121 14.80 12.67 14.33
CA PHE A 121 15.77 12.82 15.42
C PHE A 121 16.23 11.48 16.00
N PHE A 122 15.38 10.46 15.99
CA PHE A 122 15.68 9.14 16.53
C PHE A 122 15.97 8.10 15.45
N ALA A 123 16.19 8.49 14.19
CA ALA A 123 16.44 7.57 13.08
C ALA A 123 17.55 6.55 13.40
N ASP A 124 18.67 7.03 13.96
CA ASP A 124 19.83 6.19 14.29
C ASP A 124 19.48 5.11 15.34
N LYS A 125 18.67 5.48 16.35
CA LYS A 125 18.19 4.52 17.36
C LYS A 125 17.17 3.55 16.79
N ILE A 126 16.24 4.04 15.96
CA ILE A 126 15.18 3.22 15.38
C ILE A 126 15.79 2.17 14.44
N MET A 127 16.66 2.58 13.52
CA MET A 127 17.36 1.64 12.64
C MET A 127 18.29 0.73 13.44
N GLY A 128 19.02 1.28 14.42
CA GLY A 128 19.87 0.48 15.31
C GLY A 128 19.12 -0.57 16.14
N ILE A 129 17.79 -0.49 16.27
CA ILE A 129 16.95 -1.54 16.86
C ILE A 129 16.52 -2.54 15.79
N ILE A 130 15.94 -2.06 14.68
CA ILE A 130 15.37 -2.90 13.61
C ILE A 130 16.42 -3.81 12.98
N ILE A 131 17.59 -3.25 12.69
CA ILE A 131 18.72 -3.95 12.08
C ILE A 131 19.92 -3.98 13.03
N SER A 132 19.65 -4.21 14.33
CA SER A 132 20.65 -4.23 15.40
C SER A 132 21.80 -5.22 15.20
N ALA A 133 21.57 -6.27 14.41
CA ALA A 133 22.59 -7.26 14.06
C ALA A 133 23.27 -7.00 12.70
N GLY A 134 22.93 -5.90 12.03
CA GLY A 134 23.55 -5.44 10.79
C GLY A 134 24.87 -4.70 11.01
N SER A 135 25.58 -4.45 9.91
CA SER A 135 26.84 -3.70 9.96
C SER A 135 26.61 -2.23 10.38
N PRO A 136 27.57 -1.59 11.08
CA PRO A 136 27.44 -0.17 11.44
C PRO A 136 27.23 0.75 10.23
N GLU A 137 27.82 0.39 9.08
CA GLU A 137 27.65 1.11 7.82
C GLU A 137 26.21 1.02 7.29
N LEU A 138 25.63 -0.18 7.31
CA LEU A 138 24.23 -0.39 6.92
C LEU A 138 23.29 0.42 7.83
N VAL A 139 23.51 0.38 9.15
CA VAL A 139 22.71 1.15 10.12
C VAL A 139 22.82 2.65 9.85
N ALA A 140 24.04 3.16 9.64
CA ALA A 140 24.26 4.59 9.38
C ALA A 140 23.57 5.04 8.08
N LEU A 141 23.69 4.25 7.00
CA LEU A 141 23.10 4.59 5.71
C LEU A 141 21.57 4.47 5.73
N ALA A 142 21.01 3.42 6.33
CA ALA A 142 19.57 3.27 6.50
C ALA A 142 18.99 4.41 7.34
N SER A 143 19.72 4.85 8.37
CA SER A 143 19.32 6.00 9.19
C SER A 143 19.33 7.31 8.39
N ALA A 144 20.33 7.51 7.54
CA ALA A 144 20.39 8.67 6.65
C ALA A 144 19.20 8.69 5.67
N HIS A 145 18.90 7.54 5.04
CA HIS A 145 17.72 7.40 4.18
C HIS A 145 16.42 7.64 4.95
N PHE A 146 16.30 7.11 6.16
CA PHE A 146 15.10 7.28 6.97
C PHE A 146 14.91 8.73 7.42
N LYS A 147 15.98 9.47 7.74
CA LYS A 147 15.90 10.92 8.01
C LYS A 147 15.29 11.67 6.82
N ILE A 148 15.70 11.35 5.60
CA ILE A 148 15.17 11.97 4.38
C ILE A 148 13.71 11.58 4.12
N MET A 149 13.34 10.34 4.44
CA MET A 149 11.98 9.82 4.23
C MET A 149 11.02 10.05 5.38
N SER A 150 11.47 10.49 6.56
CA SER A 150 10.59 10.68 7.71
C SER A 150 9.41 11.63 7.44
N PRO A 151 9.51 12.67 6.57
CA PRO A 151 8.34 13.49 6.20
C PRO A 151 7.23 12.72 5.49
N VAL A 152 7.55 11.58 4.85
CA VAL A 152 6.56 10.72 4.18
C VAL A 152 5.53 10.18 5.17
N ILE A 153 5.89 10.01 6.46
CA ILE A 153 4.93 9.59 7.51
C ILE A 153 3.78 10.60 7.63
N LEU A 154 4.12 11.89 7.69
CA LEU A 154 3.15 12.98 7.73
C LEU A 154 2.32 13.04 6.45
N ILE A 155 2.99 13.00 5.30
CA ILE A 155 2.35 13.09 3.99
C ILE A 155 1.38 11.93 3.78
N GLY A 156 1.79 10.70 4.13
CA GLY A 156 0.95 9.50 4.06
C GLY A 156 -0.31 9.60 4.90
N GLY A 157 -0.20 10.18 6.11
CA GLY A 157 -1.35 10.48 6.98
C GLY A 157 -2.39 11.38 6.30
N VAL A 158 -1.94 12.47 5.68
CA VAL A 158 -2.83 13.40 4.98
C VAL A 158 -3.42 12.77 3.72
N ILE A 159 -2.59 12.06 2.93
CA ILE A 159 -3.05 11.32 1.74
C ILE A 159 -4.15 10.33 2.12
N GLY A 160 -4.04 9.65 3.26
CA GLY A 160 -5.06 8.75 3.77
C GLY A 160 -6.42 9.36 4.00
N ILE A 161 -6.44 10.52 4.66
CA ILE A 161 -7.67 11.29 4.85
C ILE A 161 -8.25 11.69 3.49
N TYR A 162 -7.40 12.18 2.58
CA TYR A 162 -7.85 12.60 1.25
C TYR A 162 -8.40 11.44 0.45
N TYR A 163 -7.79 10.25 0.57
CA TYR A 163 -8.29 9.03 -0.05
C TYR A 163 -9.74 8.76 0.37
N GLY A 164 -10.00 8.71 1.68
CA GLY A 164 -11.34 8.42 2.21
C GLY A 164 -12.38 9.45 1.77
N LEU A 165 -12.02 10.74 1.75
CA LEU A 165 -12.90 11.81 1.29
C LEU A 165 -13.18 11.72 -0.21
N LEU A 166 -12.15 11.50 -1.03
CA LEU A 166 -12.30 11.36 -2.49
C LEU A 166 -13.20 10.16 -2.83
N VAL A 167 -13.01 9.02 -2.15
CA VAL A 167 -13.86 7.84 -2.33
C VAL A 167 -15.30 8.09 -1.90
N THR A 168 -15.51 8.80 -0.79
CA THR A 168 -16.85 9.20 -0.33
C THR A 168 -17.59 10.02 -1.40
N HIS A 169 -16.87 10.92 -2.09
CA HIS A 169 -17.39 11.72 -3.19
C HIS A 169 -17.29 11.03 -4.57
N LYS A 170 -17.20 9.69 -4.60
CA LYS A 170 -17.14 8.86 -5.83
C LYS A 170 -15.98 9.22 -6.78
N GLN A 171 -14.93 9.87 -6.28
CA GLN A 171 -13.72 10.21 -7.03
C GLN A 171 -12.67 9.10 -6.86
N TYR A 172 -12.81 8.04 -7.65
CA TYR A 172 -11.97 6.84 -7.49
C TYR A 172 -10.62 6.90 -8.21
N ILE A 173 -10.51 7.61 -9.34
CA ILE A 173 -9.31 7.56 -10.19
C ILE A 173 -8.11 8.17 -9.48
N LEU A 174 -8.24 9.41 -9.01
CA LEU A 174 -7.14 10.17 -8.43
C LEU A 174 -6.44 9.47 -7.24
N PRO A 175 -7.18 8.95 -6.24
CA PRO A 175 -6.52 8.28 -5.12
C PRO A 175 -5.88 6.93 -5.52
N ASN A 176 -6.46 6.19 -6.47
CA ASN A 176 -5.89 4.93 -6.97
C ASN A 176 -4.68 5.16 -7.92
N LEU A 177 -4.59 6.33 -8.56
CA LEU A 177 -3.46 6.73 -9.41
C LEU A 177 -2.29 7.30 -8.60
N SER A 178 -2.54 7.72 -7.35
CA SER A 178 -1.53 8.33 -6.48
C SER A 178 -0.24 7.50 -6.38
N PRO A 179 -0.24 6.18 -6.13
CA PRO A 179 1.00 5.37 -6.09
C PRO A 179 1.81 5.41 -7.39
N MET A 180 1.15 5.57 -8.54
CA MET A 180 1.81 5.73 -9.84
C MET A 180 2.62 7.02 -9.90
N ILE A 181 2.11 8.12 -9.33
CA ILE A 181 2.80 9.43 -9.31
C ILE A 181 4.13 9.32 -8.59
N LEU A 182 4.17 8.71 -7.40
CA LEU A 182 5.41 8.48 -6.66
C LEU A 182 6.38 7.64 -7.49
N SER A 183 5.88 6.60 -8.15
CA SER A 183 6.71 5.71 -8.98
C SER A 183 7.35 6.46 -10.16
N VAL A 184 6.57 7.29 -10.85
CA VAL A 184 7.06 8.14 -11.95
C VAL A 184 8.10 9.15 -11.46
N VAL A 185 7.85 9.82 -10.32
CA VAL A 185 8.81 10.78 -9.76
C VAL A 185 10.13 10.09 -9.39
N VAL A 186 10.07 8.91 -8.75
CA VAL A 186 11.26 8.13 -8.42
C VAL A 186 12.05 7.79 -9.69
N ILE A 187 11.39 7.24 -10.72
CA ILE A 187 12.02 6.90 -12.00
C ILE A 187 12.70 8.14 -12.62
N ILE A 188 12.00 9.27 -12.70
CA ILE A 188 12.53 10.49 -13.32
C ILE A 188 13.77 10.98 -12.56
N VAL A 189 13.68 11.10 -11.23
CA VAL A 189 14.78 11.68 -10.44
C VAL A 189 16.03 10.81 -10.52
N ILE A 190 15.92 9.49 -10.30
CA ILE A 190 17.10 8.61 -10.33
C ILE A 190 17.67 8.44 -11.74
N SER A 191 16.85 8.61 -12.78
CA SER A 191 17.35 8.62 -14.17
C SER A 191 18.12 9.89 -14.52
N LEU A 192 17.84 11.01 -13.84
CA LEU A 192 18.53 12.29 -14.04
C LEU A 192 19.77 12.46 -13.15
N VAL A 193 19.74 11.90 -11.94
CA VAL A 193 20.87 11.96 -11.01
C VAL A 193 21.86 10.84 -11.30
N HIS A 194 22.96 11.19 -11.94
CA HIS A 194 24.02 10.25 -12.26
C HIS A 194 24.94 10.04 -11.05
N ASN A 195 25.46 8.81 -10.88
CA ASN A 195 26.44 8.44 -9.84
C ASN A 195 25.98 8.62 -8.37
N ASP A 196 24.70 8.40 -8.06
CA ASP A 196 24.22 8.36 -6.67
C ASP A 196 24.71 7.09 -5.95
N LYS A 197 25.94 7.12 -5.44
CA LYS A 197 26.57 5.98 -4.76
C LYS A 197 25.99 5.70 -3.38
N SER A 198 25.34 6.67 -2.74
CA SER A 198 24.82 6.52 -1.39
C SER A 198 23.33 6.19 -1.35
N GLY A 199 22.58 6.39 -2.44
CA GLY A 199 21.11 6.19 -2.43
C GLY A 199 20.34 7.39 -1.87
N ILE A 200 21.02 8.50 -1.59
CA ILE A 200 20.40 9.72 -1.07
C ILE A 200 19.43 10.30 -2.09
N ALA A 201 19.77 10.25 -3.39
CA ALA A 201 18.87 10.74 -4.43
C ALA A 201 17.62 9.86 -4.52
N LEU A 202 17.75 8.55 -4.38
CA LEU A 202 16.62 7.62 -4.32
C LEU A 202 15.71 7.88 -3.10
N ALA A 203 16.29 8.14 -1.93
CA ALA A 203 15.54 8.50 -0.73
C ALA A 203 14.80 9.84 -0.91
N ALA A 204 15.49 10.86 -1.43
CA ALA A 204 14.90 12.16 -1.71
C ALA A 204 13.80 12.09 -2.79
N ALA A 205 13.99 11.27 -3.82
CA ALA A 205 13.02 11.04 -4.88
C ALA A 205 11.73 10.41 -4.33
N THR A 206 11.85 9.51 -3.35
CA THR A 206 10.71 8.90 -2.68
C THR A 206 9.92 9.95 -1.88
N THR A 207 10.61 10.79 -1.13
CA THR A 207 9.99 11.91 -0.38
C THR A 207 9.33 12.90 -1.32
N LEU A 208 10.00 13.30 -2.40
CA LEU A 208 9.46 14.19 -3.42
C LEU A 208 8.22 13.57 -4.09
N GLY A 209 8.26 12.27 -4.39
CA GLY A 209 7.14 11.53 -4.94
C GLY A 209 5.90 11.60 -4.05
N ALA A 210 6.07 11.43 -2.74
CA ALA A 210 4.99 11.60 -1.76
C ALA A 210 4.46 13.05 -1.74
N VAL A 211 5.34 14.05 -1.81
CA VAL A 211 4.91 15.47 -1.91
C VAL A 211 4.07 15.68 -3.17
N CYS A 212 4.48 15.14 -4.32
CA CYS A 212 3.72 15.22 -5.57
C CYS A 212 2.36 14.53 -5.47
N GLN A 213 2.28 13.37 -4.81
CA GLN A 213 1.01 12.68 -4.55
C GLN A 213 0.01 13.57 -3.78
N LEU A 214 0.48 14.25 -2.75
CA LEU A 214 -0.34 15.17 -1.96
C LEU A 214 -0.72 16.41 -2.79
N ALA A 215 0.24 17.00 -3.50
CA ALA A 215 0.04 18.19 -4.32
C ALA A 215 -1.01 17.98 -5.43
N VAL A 216 -1.09 16.78 -6.01
CA VAL A 216 -2.07 16.45 -7.05
C VAL A 216 -3.47 16.22 -6.45
N GLN A 217 -3.58 15.67 -5.24
CA GLN A 217 -4.87 15.43 -4.60
C GLN A 217 -5.48 16.68 -3.95
N PHE A 218 -4.63 17.59 -3.46
CA PHE A 218 -5.04 18.77 -2.72
C PHE A 218 -6.05 19.68 -3.45
N PRO A 219 -5.84 20.06 -4.74
CA PRO A 219 -6.80 20.88 -5.47
C PRO A 219 -8.18 20.24 -5.56
N LYS A 220 -8.24 18.91 -5.72
CA LYS A 220 -9.50 18.19 -5.86
C LYS A 220 -10.32 18.22 -4.55
N ILE A 221 -9.66 18.07 -3.40
CA ILE A 221 -10.30 18.23 -2.08
C ILE A 221 -10.90 19.63 -1.92
N ARG A 222 -10.19 20.67 -2.37
CA ARG A 222 -10.68 22.06 -2.35
C ARG A 222 -11.88 22.27 -3.29
N GLN A 223 -11.87 21.66 -4.48
CA GLN A 223 -12.97 21.72 -5.45
C GLN A 223 -14.25 21.08 -4.91
N ILE A 224 -14.12 19.95 -4.19
CA ILE A 224 -15.24 19.25 -3.54
C ILE A 224 -15.84 20.09 -2.39
N GLY A 225 -15.12 21.10 -1.89
CA GLY A 225 -15.64 22.12 -0.98
C GLY A 225 -15.09 22.04 0.44
N TYR A 226 -14.17 21.11 0.72
CA TYR A 226 -13.49 21.05 2.01
C TYR A 226 -12.54 22.25 2.19
N ARG A 227 -12.68 22.93 3.32
CA ARG A 227 -11.90 24.12 3.68
C ARG A 227 -10.93 23.77 4.79
N ILE A 228 -9.69 24.20 4.63
CA ILE A 228 -8.65 24.02 5.65
C ILE A 228 -8.72 25.22 6.58
N LYS A 229 -9.14 24.95 7.82
CA LYS A 229 -9.15 25.89 8.93
C LYS A 229 -8.79 25.08 10.19
N PRO A 230 -7.60 25.24 10.76
CA PRO A 230 -7.20 24.47 11.94
C PRO A 230 -8.29 24.48 13.01
N ASN A 231 -8.64 23.30 13.53
CA ASN A 231 -9.67 23.14 14.54
C ASN A 231 -9.26 22.09 15.58
N PHE A 232 -9.44 22.42 16.85
CA PHE A 232 -9.04 21.60 18.00
C PHE A 232 -10.23 21.10 18.82
N ASP A 233 -11.44 21.19 18.27
CA ASP A 233 -12.65 20.75 18.95
C ASP A 233 -12.77 19.21 18.97
N ILE A 234 -11.97 18.59 19.84
CA ILE A 234 -11.90 17.14 20.05
C ILE A 234 -13.02 16.69 20.99
N LYS A 235 -13.30 17.45 22.05
CA LYS A 235 -14.22 17.07 23.12
C LYS A 235 -15.70 17.23 22.74
N ASN A 236 -16.05 18.27 21.97
CA ASN A 236 -17.44 18.54 21.61
C ASN A 236 -17.80 18.02 20.21
N ASN A 237 -17.01 17.08 19.67
CA ASN A 237 -17.25 16.50 18.35
C ASN A 237 -17.49 14.98 18.46
N PRO A 238 -18.75 14.54 18.61
CA PRO A 238 -19.10 13.12 18.71
C PRO A 238 -18.65 12.31 17.50
N GLN A 239 -18.69 12.91 16.30
CA GLN A 239 -18.29 12.21 15.07
C GLN A 239 -16.78 12.02 14.99
N PHE A 240 -15.99 12.93 15.58
CA PHE A 240 -14.55 12.73 15.72
C PHE A 240 -14.24 11.55 16.64
N LYS A 241 -14.97 11.44 17.77
CA LYS A 241 -14.87 10.28 18.67
C LYS A 241 -15.20 8.97 17.92
N ASN A 242 -16.27 8.96 17.12
CA ASN A 242 -16.64 7.80 16.30
C ASN A 242 -15.52 7.41 15.32
N ILE A 243 -14.87 8.39 14.67
CA ILE A 243 -13.71 8.13 13.82
C ILE A 243 -12.60 7.44 14.64
N CYS A 244 -12.24 7.96 15.81
CA CYS A 244 -11.20 7.38 16.66
C CYS A 244 -11.53 5.96 17.13
N GLU A 245 -12.78 5.68 17.51
CA GLU A 245 -13.23 4.35 17.95
C GLU A 245 -13.17 3.30 16.83
N LEU A 246 -13.37 3.72 15.57
CA LEU A 246 -13.18 2.85 14.39
C LEU A 246 -11.70 2.70 14.01
N LEU A 247 -10.93 3.80 14.10
CA LEU A 247 -9.53 3.81 13.73
C LEU A 247 -8.67 2.93 14.63
N PHE A 248 -8.84 3.03 15.94
CA PHE A 248 -7.97 2.34 16.90
C PHE A 248 -7.87 0.81 16.68
N PRO A 249 -8.98 0.04 16.64
CA PRO A 249 -8.91 -1.39 16.39
C PRO A 249 -8.42 -1.72 14.97
N ALA A 250 -8.75 -0.90 13.98
CA ALA A 250 -8.32 -1.12 12.59
C ALA A 250 -6.80 -0.92 12.42
N ILE A 251 -6.23 0.11 13.06
CA ILE A 251 -4.78 0.37 13.08
C ILE A 251 -4.06 -0.76 13.82
N LEU A 252 -4.57 -1.19 14.97
CA LEU A 252 -3.99 -2.31 15.72
C LEU A 252 -3.94 -3.59 14.88
N SER A 253 -5.05 -3.95 14.26
CA SER A 253 -5.14 -5.13 13.37
C SER A 253 -4.11 -5.05 12.23
N SER A 254 -4.02 -3.90 11.57
CA SER A 254 -3.09 -3.69 10.46
C SER A 254 -1.62 -3.70 10.89
N THR A 255 -1.33 -3.19 12.09
CA THR A 255 0.05 -3.10 12.61
C THR A 255 0.57 -4.45 13.08
N ILE A 256 -0.28 -5.29 13.70
CA ILE A 256 0.11 -6.63 14.16
C ILE A 256 0.64 -7.48 12.99
N GLY A 257 -0.02 -7.42 11.83
CA GLY A 257 0.41 -8.12 10.62
C GLY A 257 1.76 -7.66 10.05
N GLN A 258 2.32 -6.55 10.53
CA GLN A 258 3.57 -5.96 10.04
C GLN A 258 4.76 -6.32 10.93
N ILE A 259 4.52 -6.86 12.12
CA ILE A 259 5.58 -7.28 13.05
C ILE A 259 6.48 -8.35 12.42
N SER A 260 5.91 -9.28 11.65
CA SER A 260 6.68 -10.31 10.95
C SER A 260 7.73 -9.72 10.02
N ILE A 261 7.41 -8.64 9.32
CA ILE A 261 8.34 -7.98 8.39
C ILE A 261 9.56 -7.42 9.13
N TYR A 262 9.36 -6.83 10.32
CA TYR A 262 10.48 -6.34 11.13
C TYR A 262 11.35 -7.48 11.68
N ILE A 263 10.77 -8.65 11.95
CA ILE A 263 11.51 -9.85 12.33
C ILE A 263 12.34 -10.34 11.15
N ASP A 264 11.75 -10.41 9.95
CA ASP A 264 12.44 -10.79 8.72
C ASP A 264 13.61 -9.82 8.42
N MET A 265 13.38 -8.52 8.61
CA MET A 265 14.41 -7.48 8.46
C MET A 265 15.58 -7.69 9.43
N PHE A 266 15.29 -8.00 10.70
CA PHE A 266 16.33 -8.27 11.68
C PHE A 266 17.21 -9.45 11.24
N PHE A 267 16.61 -10.58 10.86
CA PHE A 267 17.36 -11.74 10.38
C PHE A 267 18.10 -11.46 9.06
N ALA A 268 17.45 -10.77 8.12
CA ALA A 268 18.09 -10.37 6.87
C ALA A 268 19.32 -9.48 7.10
N SER A 269 19.33 -8.66 8.15
CA SER A 269 20.48 -7.81 8.47
C SER A 269 21.71 -8.58 8.95
N THR A 270 21.54 -9.83 9.38
CA THR A 270 22.65 -10.72 9.76
C THR A 270 23.34 -11.38 8.56
N LEU A 271 22.72 -11.28 7.38
CA LEU A 271 23.18 -11.92 6.17
C LEU A 271 24.08 -10.98 5.35
N LYS A 272 24.59 -11.50 4.23
CA LYS A 272 25.37 -10.73 3.26
C LYS A 272 24.56 -9.55 2.69
N GLU A 273 25.28 -8.54 2.23
CA GLU A 273 24.70 -7.38 1.53
C GLU A 273 23.77 -7.79 0.39
N GLY A 274 22.67 -7.07 0.24
CA GLY A 274 21.63 -7.34 -0.75
C GLY A 274 20.60 -8.36 -0.29
N ALA A 275 20.70 -8.92 0.92
CA ALA A 275 19.75 -9.93 1.41
C ALA A 275 18.32 -9.38 1.53
N TRP A 276 18.15 -8.21 2.14
CA TRP A 276 16.81 -7.61 2.28
C TRP A 276 16.25 -7.16 0.93
N THR A 277 17.08 -6.54 0.10
CA THR A 277 16.73 -6.18 -1.28
C THR A 277 16.25 -7.40 -2.07
N SER A 278 16.93 -8.54 -1.89
CA SER A 278 16.57 -9.79 -2.56
C SER A 278 15.20 -10.29 -2.11
N VAL A 279 14.91 -10.25 -0.80
CA VAL A 279 13.57 -10.59 -0.27
C VAL A 279 12.51 -9.63 -0.80
N VAL A 280 12.80 -8.34 -0.92
CA VAL A 280 11.87 -7.33 -1.46
C VAL A 280 11.55 -7.60 -2.93
N PHE A 281 12.56 -7.81 -3.78
CA PHE A 281 12.33 -8.09 -5.21
C PHE A 281 11.68 -9.46 -5.45
N ALA A 282 12.04 -10.47 -4.66
CA ALA A 282 11.39 -11.78 -4.71
C ALA A 282 9.90 -11.66 -4.33
N ASN A 283 9.58 -10.93 -3.25
CA ASN A 283 8.21 -10.64 -2.86
C ASN A 283 7.45 -9.86 -3.95
N ARG A 284 8.10 -8.95 -4.65
CA ARG A 284 7.46 -8.20 -5.75
C ARG A 284 7.04 -9.13 -6.89
N ILE A 285 7.91 -10.05 -7.29
CA ILE A 285 7.58 -11.05 -8.33
C ILE A 285 6.51 -12.01 -7.82
N PHE A 286 6.61 -12.49 -6.58
CA PHE A 286 5.61 -13.36 -5.97
C PHE A 286 4.21 -12.72 -5.95
N GLN A 287 4.11 -11.46 -5.53
CA GLN A 287 2.81 -10.78 -5.36
C GLN A 287 2.13 -10.45 -6.69
N PHE A 288 2.87 -10.34 -7.79
CA PHE A 288 2.28 -9.95 -9.07
C PHE A 288 1.25 -10.97 -9.60
N PRO A 289 1.60 -12.25 -9.83
CA PRO A 289 0.65 -13.25 -10.31
C PRO A 289 -0.34 -13.68 -9.20
N VAL A 290 0.10 -13.77 -7.94
CA VAL A 290 -0.76 -14.15 -6.80
C VAL A 290 -1.85 -13.09 -6.58
N GLY A 291 -1.49 -11.81 -6.62
CA GLY A 291 -2.45 -10.72 -6.45
C GLY A 291 -3.51 -10.69 -7.55
N ILE A 292 -3.14 -11.01 -8.80
CA ILE A 292 -4.10 -11.15 -9.91
C ILE A 292 -5.03 -12.33 -9.65
N LEU A 293 -4.50 -13.48 -9.25
CA LEU A 293 -5.26 -14.70 -8.97
C LEU A 293 -6.31 -14.47 -7.87
N VAL A 294 -5.89 -13.91 -6.73
CA VAL A 294 -6.78 -13.60 -5.60
C VAL A 294 -7.84 -12.58 -6.00
N THR A 295 -7.46 -11.53 -6.73
CA THR A 295 -8.42 -10.50 -7.18
C THR A 295 -9.46 -11.06 -8.14
N ALA A 296 -9.03 -11.89 -9.11
CA ALA A 296 -9.92 -12.54 -10.08
C ALA A 296 -10.94 -13.46 -9.40
N PHE A 297 -10.60 -14.01 -8.24
CA PHE A 297 -11.47 -14.84 -7.43
C PHE A 297 -12.42 -14.03 -6.53
N LEU A 298 -11.90 -13.09 -5.75
CA LEU A 298 -12.67 -12.36 -4.74
C LEU A 298 -13.69 -11.39 -5.34
N VAL A 299 -13.31 -10.65 -6.39
CA VAL A 299 -14.15 -9.58 -6.94
C VAL A 299 -15.51 -10.09 -7.45
N PRO A 300 -15.59 -11.19 -8.23
CA PRO A 300 -16.87 -11.70 -8.71
C PRO A 300 -17.68 -12.43 -7.63
N LEU A 301 -17.02 -13.04 -6.65
CA LEU A 301 -17.69 -13.84 -5.63
C LEU A 301 -18.23 -13.02 -4.47
N PHE A 302 -17.65 -11.85 -4.19
CA PHE A 302 -18.11 -11.01 -3.09
C PHE A 302 -19.60 -10.62 -3.20
N PRO A 303 -20.13 -10.15 -4.35
CA PRO A 303 -21.56 -9.89 -4.50
C PRO A 303 -22.42 -11.16 -4.39
N ILE A 304 -21.90 -12.30 -4.85
CA ILE A 304 -22.60 -13.59 -4.78
C ILE A 304 -22.73 -14.01 -3.31
N PHE A 305 -21.65 -13.93 -2.53
CA PHE A 305 -21.65 -14.24 -1.11
C PHE A 305 -22.52 -13.28 -0.30
N SER A 306 -22.47 -11.96 -0.58
CA SER A 306 -23.34 -10.99 0.09
C SER A 306 -24.82 -11.29 -0.14
N ARG A 307 -25.19 -11.67 -1.37
CA ARG A 307 -26.57 -12.06 -1.68
C ARG A 307 -26.97 -13.36 -0.97
N LEU A 308 -26.17 -14.41 -1.10
CA LEU A 308 -26.47 -15.72 -0.51
C LEU A 308 -26.51 -15.66 1.03
N ALA A 309 -25.65 -14.85 1.65
CA ALA A 309 -25.67 -14.63 3.10
C ALA A 309 -26.94 -13.91 3.54
N GLY A 310 -27.41 -12.92 2.77
CA GLY A 310 -28.70 -12.26 3.01
C GLY A 310 -29.92 -13.18 2.79
N GLU A 311 -29.78 -14.19 1.95
CA GLU A 311 -30.79 -15.24 1.69
C GLU A 311 -30.73 -16.40 2.71
N GLY A 312 -29.68 -16.47 3.55
CA GLY A 312 -29.45 -17.56 4.50
C GLY A 312 -28.99 -18.88 3.87
N ASP A 313 -28.62 -18.88 2.58
CA ASP A 313 -28.20 -20.08 1.84
C ASP A 313 -26.70 -20.36 2.02
N PHE A 314 -26.34 -20.85 3.21
CA PHE A 314 -24.96 -21.18 3.56
C PHE A 314 -24.41 -22.40 2.81
N ASP A 315 -25.28 -23.31 2.33
CA ASP A 315 -24.86 -24.46 1.53
C ASP A 315 -24.36 -24.03 0.15
N ALA A 316 -25.04 -23.07 -0.49
CA ALA A 316 -24.55 -22.46 -1.72
C ALA A 316 -23.21 -21.73 -1.49
N ILE A 317 -23.07 -20.99 -0.39
CA ILE A 317 -21.79 -20.33 -0.05
C ILE A 317 -20.67 -21.37 0.04
N LYS A 318 -20.87 -22.45 0.80
CA LYS A 318 -19.89 -23.53 0.95
C LYS A 318 -19.51 -24.15 -0.40
N LYS A 319 -20.50 -24.37 -1.28
CA LYS A 319 -20.29 -24.91 -2.62
C LYS A 319 -19.46 -23.99 -3.50
N TYR A 320 -19.78 -22.70 -3.54
CA TYR A 320 -19.02 -21.71 -4.32
C TYR A 320 -17.62 -21.51 -3.75
N PHE A 321 -17.47 -21.48 -2.43
CA PHE A 321 -16.19 -21.38 -1.75
C PHE A 321 -15.28 -22.57 -2.09
N ASN A 322 -15.76 -23.80 -1.94
CA ASN A 322 -14.98 -25.01 -2.23
C ASN A 322 -14.55 -25.09 -3.70
N LYS A 323 -15.45 -24.76 -4.64
CA LYS A 323 -15.10 -24.67 -6.06
C LYS A 323 -14.04 -23.60 -6.31
N GLY A 324 -14.20 -22.46 -5.64
CA GLY A 324 -13.31 -21.34 -5.65
C GLY A 324 -11.88 -21.67 -5.28
N VAL A 325 -11.71 -22.17 -4.05
CA VAL A 325 -10.42 -22.64 -3.53
C VAL A 325 -9.84 -23.73 -4.43
N GLY A 326 -10.68 -24.64 -4.95
CA GLY A 326 -10.26 -25.65 -5.92
C GLY A 326 -9.64 -25.06 -7.19
N VAL A 327 -10.25 -24.01 -7.76
CA VAL A 327 -9.69 -23.29 -8.92
C VAL A 327 -8.39 -22.56 -8.56
N LEU A 328 -8.35 -21.90 -7.39
CA LEU A 328 -7.15 -21.22 -6.92
C LEU A 328 -5.98 -22.20 -6.78
N PHE A 329 -6.22 -23.40 -6.26
CA PHE A 329 -5.18 -24.43 -6.11
C PHE A 329 -4.80 -25.02 -7.46
N PHE A 330 -5.78 -25.26 -8.34
CA PHE A 330 -5.54 -25.77 -9.69
C PHE A 330 -4.65 -24.83 -10.51
N VAL A 331 -4.76 -23.51 -10.34
CA VAL A 331 -3.88 -22.53 -11.02
C VAL A 331 -2.61 -22.26 -10.22
N GLY A 332 -2.70 -22.23 -8.89
CA GLY A 332 -1.58 -21.94 -8.00
C GLY A 332 -0.48 -23.00 -8.04
N LEU A 333 -0.83 -24.27 -8.24
CA LEU A 333 0.15 -25.37 -8.27
C LEU A 333 1.02 -25.37 -9.54
N PRO A 334 0.48 -25.22 -10.78
CA PRO A 334 1.29 -24.95 -11.96
C PRO A 334 2.13 -23.68 -11.83
N MET A 335 1.59 -22.61 -11.22
CA MET A 335 2.33 -21.37 -11.01
C MET A 335 3.54 -21.57 -10.09
N LEU A 336 3.37 -22.31 -8.99
CA LEU A 336 4.47 -22.73 -8.11
C LEU A 336 5.55 -23.48 -8.91
N ILE A 337 5.16 -24.48 -9.70
CA ILE A 337 6.10 -25.28 -10.51
C ILE A 337 6.85 -24.39 -11.51
N LEU A 338 6.14 -23.49 -12.21
CA LEU A 338 6.75 -22.58 -13.17
C LEU A 338 7.75 -21.63 -12.50
N ILE A 339 7.42 -21.09 -11.32
CA ILE A 339 8.34 -20.25 -10.57
C ILE A 339 9.58 -21.05 -10.17
N LEU A 340 9.43 -22.27 -9.65
CA LEU A 340 10.56 -23.10 -9.25
C LEU A 340 11.48 -23.46 -10.43
N LEU A 341 10.91 -23.66 -11.63
CA LEU A 341 11.68 -24.00 -12.83
C LEU A 341 12.33 -22.79 -13.52
N LEU A 342 11.66 -21.64 -13.50
CA LEU A 342 12.03 -20.47 -14.31
C LEU A 342 12.45 -19.25 -13.47
N ALA A 343 12.60 -19.39 -12.15
CA ALA A 343 12.95 -18.27 -11.27
C ALA A 343 14.20 -17.54 -11.76
N GLN A 344 15.28 -18.27 -12.02
CA GLN A 344 16.55 -17.67 -12.41
C GLN A 344 16.47 -16.95 -13.76
N ASP A 345 15.91 -17.59 -14.79
CA ASP A 345 15.75 -17.01 -16.12
C ASP A 345 14.81 -15.80 -16.11
N GLY A 346 13.71 -15.90 -15.36
CA GLY A 346 12.73 -14.81 -15.21
C GLY A 346 13.32 -13.61 -14.48
N ILE A 347 14.06 -13.84 -13.40
CA ILE A 347 14.76 -12.79 -12.65
C ILE A 347 15.84 -12.14 -13.53
N SER A 348 16.63 -12.95 -14.24
CA SER A 348 17.65 -12.45 -15.15
C SER A 348 17.03 -11.53 -16.22
N LEU A 349 16.00 -12.02 -16.91
CA LEU A 349 15.29 -11.24 -17.93
C LEU A 349 14.72 -9.92 -17.40
N ILE A 350 14.17 -9.94 -16.18
CA ILE A 350 13.47 -8.79 -15.60
C ILE A 350 14.44 -7.81 -14.95
N PHE A 351 15.52 -8.26 -14.32
CA PHE A 351 16.34 -7.43 -13.44
C PHE A 351 17.82 -7.38 -13.79
N GLU A 352 18.40 -8.36 -14.48
CA GLU A 352 19.84 -8.41 -14.75
C GLU A 352 20.29 -7.37 -15.77
N ARG A 353 20.67 -6.20 -15.24
CA ARG A 353 21.20 -5.05 -15.97
C ARG A 353 21.81 -4.05 -14.99
N GLY A 354 22.76 -3.26 -15.48
CA GLY A 354 23.41 -2.22 -14.68
C GLY A 354 24.07 -2.78 -13.43
N ALA A 355 23.71 -2.25 -12.26
CA ALA A 355 24.22 -2.67 -10.96
C ALA A 355 23.65 -4.03 -10.49
N PHE A 356 22.58 -4.55 -11.12
CA PHE A 356 22.00 -5.83 -10.77
C PHE A 356 22.69 -6.96 -11.54
N ASN A 357 23.63 -7.63 -10.87
CA ASN A 357 24.50 -8.65 -11.47
C ASN A 357 23.98 -10.09 -11.28
N ALA A 358 24.67 -11.07 -11.87
CA ALA A 358 24.34 -12.49 -11.75
C ALA A 358 24.26 -13.00 -10.29
N ASN A 359 25.07 -12.46 -9.38
CA ASN A 359 24.99 -12.84 -7.96
C ASN A 359 23.66 -12.37 -7.34
N ALA A 360 23.21 -11.16 -7.67
CA ALA A 360 21.90 -10.67 -7.28
C ALA A 360 20.78 -11.55 -7.85
N VAL A 361 20.89 -11.97 -9.13
CA VAL A 361 19.93 -12.90 -9.75
C VAL A 361 19.79 -14.18 -8.93
N VAL A 362 20.91 -14.79 -8.52
CA VAL A 362 20.89 -16.01 -7.68
C VAL A 362 20.21 -15.74 -6.35
N MET A 363 20.58 -14.67 -5.63
CA MET A 363 20.01 -14.36 -4.32
C MET A 363 18.50 -14.11 -4.36
N VAL A 364 18.02 -13.36 -5.37
CA VAL A 364 16.58 -13.10 -5.51
C VAL A 364 15.83 -14.37 -5.93
N SER A 365 16.45 -15.21 -6.77
CA SER A 365 15.85 -16.48 -7.20
C SER A 365 15.70 -17.46 -6.03
N GLU A 366 16.71 -17.58 -5.17
CA GLU A 366 16.64 -18.40 -3.96
C GLU A 366 15.50 -17.93 -3.05
N ALA A 367 15.44 -16.63 -2.76
CA ALA A 367 14.37 -16.05 -1.95
C ALA A 367 12.98 -16.29 -2.58
N LEU A 368 12.85 -16.15 -3.91
CA LEU A 368 11.60 -16.39 -4.63
C LEU A 368 11.17 -17.86 -4.56
N CYS A 369 12.10 -18.80 -4.71
CA CYS A 369 11.81 -20.22 -4.59
C CYS A 369 11.25 -20.56 -3.20
N PHE A 370 11.85 -20.05 -2.12
CA PHE A 370 11.31 -20.27 -0.77
C PHE A 370 9.94 -19.60 -0.56
N LEU A 371 9.77 -18.37 -1.04
CA LEU A 371 8.47 -17.67 -0.98
C LEU A 371 7.39 -18.39 -1.78
N SER A 372 7.73 -19.03 -2.90
CA SER A 372 6.75 -19.68 -3.78
C SER A 372 5.96 -20.81 -3.09
N PHE A 373 6.55 -21.51 -2.11
CA PHE A 373 5.83 -22.51 -1.32
C PHE A 373 4.65 -21.92 -0.53
N SER A 374 4.68 -20.62 -0.26
CA SER A 374 3.58 -19.92 0.39
C SER A 374 2.40 -19.62 -0.54
N ILE A 375 2.49 -19.82 -1.86
CA ILE A 375 1.40 -19.52 -2.81
C ILE A 375 0.08 -20.16 -2.37
N LEU A 376 0.06 -21.48 -2.10
CA LEU A 376 -1.17 -22.18 -1.74
C LEU A 376 -1.75 -21.75 -0.38
N PRO A 377 -0.96 -21.68 0.72
CA PRO A 377 -1.45 -21.10 1.97
C PRO A 377 -1.91 -19.65 1.84
N TYR A 378 -1.23 -18.83 1.02
CA TYR A 378 -1.54 -17.42 0.84
C TYR A 378 -2.90 -17.23 0.16
N VAL A 379 -3.14 -17.92 -0.97
CA VAL A 379 -4.42 -17.81 -1.69
C VAL A 379 -5.57 -18.39 -0.87
N PHE A 380 -5.30 -19.43 -0.06
CA PHE A 380 -6.28 -19.98 0.86
C PHE A 380 -6.65 -18.98 1.97
N ARG A 381 -5.65 -18.37 2.60
CA ARG A 381 -5.85 -17.32 3.63
C ARG A 381 -6.69 -16.18 3.08
N ASP A 382 -6.37 -15.68 1.89
CA ASP A 382 -7.10 -14.55 1.30
C ASP A 382 -8.50 -14.94 0.82
N SER A 383 -8.80 -16.24 0.69
CA SER A 383 -10.16 -16.69 0.38
C SER A 383 -11.08 -16.64 1.60
N ILE A 384 -10.53 -16.78 2.81
CA ILE A 384 -11.29 -16.84 4.07
C ILE A 384 -11.44 -15.47 4.76
N THR A 385 -10.62 -14.49 4.40
CA THR A 385 -10.64 -13.10 4.91
C THR A 385 -11.27 -12.17 3.89
#